data_AF-A0A951Z254-F1
#
_entry.id   AF-A0A951Z254-F1
#
_cell.length_a   1.000
_cell.length_b   1.000
_cell.length_c   1.000
_cell.angle_alpha   90.00
_cell.angle_beta   90.00
_cell.angle_gamma   90.00
#
_symmetry.space_group_name_H-M   'P 1'
#
loop_
_entity.id
_entity.type
_entity.pdbx_description
1 polymer ?
#
loop_
_entity_poly.entity_id
_entity_poly.type
_entity_poly.pdbx_seq_one_letter_code
_entity_poly.pdbx_strand_id
1 'polypeptide(L)'
;MTERRWRRAICALAFFLLIALPGAPARAAPAAAVADPIASLAPSLLAELRASGLIGTAEPVRPFTWTIVMTRPLRSPRRQREVYAGTPAGAPAGLSPMVREELLEDGRTKRTVRGVSVRGLVFVKAGETRLDVRVSGLRLPLTQGEQFRIEYDDDDGDLVENCRVGGVAAASTVHPAIPGSATRIDCSGSGHYKRIGVNVSATVMYLHEPGVFVGVEQALDSPLGRLRSAVRVVSFAMGSR
;
A
#
# COMPACT_ATOMS: atom_id res chain seq x y z
N MET A 1 -17.14 16.43 -26.81
CA MET A 1 -15.91 16.03 -26.09
C MET A 1 -15.42 17.25 -25.33
N THR A 2 -16.02 17.51 -24.17
CA THR A 2 -15.61 18.48 -23.14
C THR A 2 -16.67 18.48 -22.05
N GLU A 3 -16.23 18.81 -20.84
CA GLU A 3 -17.00 19.26 -19.67
C GLU A 3 -17.30 18.28 -18.53
N ARG A 4 -16.90 18.78 -17.34
CA ARG A 4 -17.41 18.54 -15.99
C ARG A 4 -16.89 17.30 -15.26
N ARG A 5 -15.80 17.52 -14.53
CA ARG A 5 -15.68 17.08 -13.13
C ARG A 5 -14.72 18.00 -12.37
N TRP A 6 -15.29 19.13 -11.95
CA TRP A 6 -14.73 20.01 -10.92
C TRP A 6 -15.74 20.11 -9.77
N ARG A 7 -15.21 20.22 -8.55
CA ARG A 7 -15.87 20.52 -7.25
C ARG A 7 -16.43 19.27 -6.52
N ARG A 8 -16.34 19.14 -5.19
CA ARG A 8 -16.39 20.14 -4.12
C ARG A 8 -15.58 19.70 -2.88
N ALA A 9 -14.83 20.62 -2.29
CA ALA A 9 -14.73 20.78 -0.83
C ALA A 9 -16.04 21.39 -0.31
N ILE A 10 -16.47 21.09 0.93
CA ILE A 10 -17.29 21.95 1.83
C ILE A 10 -17.46 21.27 3.21
N CYS A 11 -17.19 22.04 4.27
CA CYS A 11 -17.58 21.82 5.66
C CYS A 11 -19.10 21.95 5.86
N ALA A 12 -19.69 21.20 6.80
CA ALA A 12 -20.92 21.64 7.48
C ALA A 12 -21.02 21.05 8.90
N LEU A 13 -21.07 21.96 9.88
CA LEU A 13 -21.66 21.74 11.20
C LEU A 13 -23.17 21.49 11.05
N ALA A 14 -23.74 20.61 11.86
CA ALA A 14 -25.10 20.78 12.40
C ALA A 14 -25.26 19.99 13.71
N PHE A 15 -25.79 20.68 14.72
CA PHE A 15 -25.98 20.27 16.09
C PHE A 15 -27.48 20.06 16.35
N PHE A 16 -27.81 19.00 17.09
CA PHE A 16 -29.06 18.68 17.84
C PHE A 16 -30.39 18.40 17.10
N LEU A 17 -30.97 17.20 17.32
CA LEU A 17 -32.01 16.99 18.36
C LEU A 17 -32.38 15.49 18.55
N LEU A 18 -32.61 15.11 19.81
CA LEU A 18 -33.12 13.83 20.28
C LEU A 18 -34.58 13.59 19.85
N ILE A 19 -34.89 12.35 19.44
CA ILE A 19 -36.15 11.67 19.80
C ILE A 19 -35.82 10.20 20.10
N ALA A 20 -36.14 9.77 21.32
CA ALA A 20 -36.12 8.38 21.75
C ALA A 20 -37.44 7.70 21.37
N LEU A 21 -37.37 6.49 20.80
CA LEU A 21 -38.43 5.49 20.85
C LEU A 21 -37.83 4.07 20.74
N PRO A 22 -38.33 3.09 21.52
CA PRO A 22 -37.74 1.76 21.62
C PRO A 22 -38.28 0.87 20.50
N GLY A 23 -37.39 0.22 19.74
CA GLY A 23 -37.79 -0.64 18.63
C GLY A 23 -36.85 -1.83 18.45
N ALA A 24 -37.30 -2.99 18.96
CA ALA A 24 -37.02 -4.39 18.60
C ALA A 24 -35.57 -4.87 18.33
N PRO A 25 -35.22 -6.11 18.72
CA PRO A 25 -33.89 -6.66 18.45
C PRO A 25 -33.70 -6.81 16.95
N ALA A 26 -32.79 -6.02 16.38
CA ALA A 26 -32.37 -6.15 15.00
C ALA A 26 -31.66 -7.51 14.83
N ARG A 27 -32.39 -8.47 14.26
CA ARG A 27 -31.82 -9.71 13.75
C ARG A 27 -30.72 -9.33 12.77
N ALA A 28 -29.47 -9.62 13.12
CA ALA A 28 -28.31 -9.28 12.31
C ALA A 28 -28.53 -9.83 10.89
N ALA A 29 -28.66 -8.93 9.93
CA ALA A 29 -28.68 -9.31 8.53
C ALA A 29 -27.39 -10.09 8.23
N PRO A 30 -27.46 -11.23 7.52
CA PRO A 30 -26.26 -11.92 7.09
C PRO A 30 -25.42 -10.94 6.29
N ALA A 31 -24.14 -10.78 6.69
CA ALA A 31 -23.20 -9.94 5.97
C ALA A 31 -23.24 -10.35 4.49
N ALA A 32 -23.65 -9.42 3.63
CA ALA A 32 -23.66 -9.65 2.19
C ALA A 32 -22.30 -10.24 1.78
N ALA A 33 -22.32 -11.37 1.09
CA ALA A 33 -21.11 -12.02 0.60
C ALA A 33 -20.32 -10.97 -0.19
N VAL A 34 -19.20 -10.53 0.39
CA VAL A 34 -18.34 -9.54 -0.24
C VAL A 34 -17.76 -10.25 -1.46
N ALA A 35 -18.15 -9.79 -2.66
CA ALA A 35 -17.63 -10.29 -3.93
C ALA A 35 -16.10 -10.39 -3.85
N ASP A 36 -15.52 -11.44 -4.44
CA ASP A 36 -14.07 -11.63 -4.44
C ASP A 36 -13.39 -10.35 -4.98
N PRO A 37 -12.64 -9.62 -4.13
CA PRO A 37 -12.10 -8.33 -4.52
C PRO A 37 -11.10 -8.46 -5.67
N ILE A 38 -10.47 -9.62 -5.86
CA ILE A 38 -9.59 -9.87 -7.00
C ILE A 38 -10.39 -10.02 -8.29
N ALA A 39 -11.51 -10.73 -8.25
CA ALA A 39 -12.38 -10.88 -9.42
C ALA A 39 -12.96 -9.54 -9.93
N SER A 40 -13.00 -8.53 -9.06
CA SER A 40 -13.46 -7.17 -9.41
C SER A 40 -12.43 -6.30 -10.14
N LEU A 41 -11.18 -6.76 -10.28
CA LEU A 41 -10.12 -6.00 -10.96
C LEU A 41 -10.37 -5.93 -12.46
N ALA A 42 -10.20 -4.75 -13.05
CA ALA A 42 -10.33 -4.57 -14.49
C ALA A 42 -9.27 -5.42 -15.25
N PRO A 43 -9.63 -6.09 -16.36
CA PRO A 43 -8.68 -6.92 -17.12
C PRO A 43 -7.43 -6.16 -17.61
N SER A 44 -7.58 -4.89 -18.00
CA SER A 44 -6.47 -4.01 -18.39
C SER A 44 -5.48 -3.80 -17.26
N LEU A 45 -5.99 -3.59 -16.03
CA LEU A 45 -5.19 -3.43 -14.84
C LEU A 45 -4.41 -4.71 -14.53
N LEU A 46 -5.07 -5.87 -14.66
CA LEU A 46 -4.43 -7.15 -14.42
C LEU A 46 -3.31 -7.43 -15.44
N ALA A 47 -3.49 -7.01 -16.70
CA ALA A 47 -2.45 -7.10 -17.72
C ALA A 47 -1.26 -6.19 -17.40
N GLU A 48 -1.50 -4.94 -16.98
CA GLU A 48 -0.45 -4.00 -16.54
C GLU A 48 0.33 -4.55 -15.33
N LEU A 49 -0.37 -5.08 -14.32
CA LEU A 49 0.26 -5.70 -13.16
C LEU A 49 1.11 -6.92 -13.54
N ARG A 50 0.67 -7.76 -14.48
CA ARG A 50 1.49 -8.87 -14.99
C ARG A 50 2.73 -8.36 -15.72
N ALA A 51 2.57 -7.37 -16.60
CA ALA A 51 3.68 -6.79 -17.36
C ALA A 51 4.72 -6.14 -16.45
N SER A 52 4.29 -5.61 -15.30
CA SER A 52 5.19 -5.03 -14.29
C SER A 52 6.03 -6.05 -13.51
N GLY A 53 5.76 -7.35 -13.65
CA GLY A 53 6.43 -8.41 -12.88
C GLY A 53 5.98 -8.53 -11.41
N LEU A 54 5.03 -7.69 -10.97
CA LEU A 54 4.51 -7.71 -9.61
C LEU A 54 3.66 -8.95 -9.31
N ILE A 55 3.01 -9.53 -10.33
CA ILE A 55 2.11 -10.67 -10.15
C ILE A 55 2.36 -11.80 -11.16
N GLY A 56 1.86 -13.00 -10.81
CA GLY A 56 1.88 -14.18 -11.68
C GLY A 56 3.20 -14.94 -11.70
N THR A 57 4.27 -14.36 -11.13
CA THR A 57 5.55 -15.03 -10.89
C THR A 57 5.88 -15.02 -9.40
N ALA A 58 6.73 -15.97 -8.98
CA ALA A 58 7.18 -16.20 -7.60
C ALA A 58 6.08 -16.63 -6.60
N GLU A 59 6.45 -16.64 -5.32
CA GLU A 59 5.62 -17.18 -4.24
C GLU A 59 4.34 -16.36 -3.97
N PRO A 60 3.25 -17.02 -3.57
CA PRO A 60 2.04 -16.39 -3.06
C PRO A 60 2.31 -15.43 -1.90
N VAL A 61 1.48 -14.41 -1.74
CA VAL A 61 1.47 -13.61 -0.50
C VAL A 61 0.88 -14.48 0.60
N ARG A 62 1.57 -14.57 1.74
CA ARG A 62 1.04 -15.28 2.91
C ARG A 62 0.07 -14.38 3.69
N PRO A 63 -0.93 -14.93 4.39
CA PRO A 63 -1.77 -14.14 5.27
C PRO A 63 -0.94 -13.61 6.45
N PHE A 64 -1.15 -12.34 6.81
CA PHE A 64 -0.56 -11.72 7.99
C PHE A 64 -1.33 -10.45 8.36
N THR A 65 -1.09 -9.95 9.57
CA THR A 65 -1.54 -8.64 10.01
C THR A 65 -0.36 -7.86 10.52
N TRP A 66 -0.32 -6.57 10.19
CA TRP A 66 0.63 -5.66 10.83
C TRP A 66 -0.02 -4.34 11.20
N THR A 67 0.64 -3.62 12.10
CA THR A 67 0.36 -2.21 12.35
C THR A 67 1.63 -1.44 12.02
N ILE A 68 1.47 -0.41 11.19
CA ILE A 68 2.54 0.49 10.81
C ILE A 68 2.26 1.89 11.37
N VAL A 69 3.34 2.62 11.65
CA VAL A 69 3.33 4.05 11.94
C VAL A 69 4.06 4.75 10.82
N MET A 70 3.35 5.62 10.11
CA MET A 70 3.89 6.45 9.04
C MET A 70 4.19 7.83 9.59
N THR A 71 5.44 8.26 9.47
CA THR A 71 5.86 9.64 9.74
C THR A 71 5.99 10.38 8.42
N ARG A 72 5.47 11.61 8.38
CA ARG A 72 5.52 12.47 7.20
C ARG A 72 5.94 13.88 7.64
N PRO A 73 6.62 14.65 6.79
CA PRO A 73 7.01 16.01 7.13
C PRO A 73 5.79 16.86 7.49
N LEU A 74 5.90 17.64 8.56
CA LEU A 74 4.89 18.62 8.99
C LEU A 74 3.49 18.02 9.25
N ARG A 75 3.41 16.72 9.54
CA ARG A 75 2.18 16.00 9.84
C ARG A 75 2.38 15.09 11.04
N SER A 76 1.34 14.97 11.87
CA SER A 76 1.34 13.99 12.96
C SER A 76 1.50 12.58 12.40
N PRO A 77 2.21 11.69 13.11
CA PRO A 77 2.33 10.30 12.72
C PRO A 77 0.95 9.65 12.55
N ARG A 78 0.80 8.85 11.49
CA ARG A 78 -0.44 8.11 11.23
C ARG A 78 -0.23 6.65 11.55
N ARG A 79 -1.11 6.08 12.35
CA ARG A 79 -1.14 4.65 12.62
C ARG A 79 -2.14 3.96 11.68
N GLN A 80 -1.72 2.83 11.12
CA GLN A 80 -2.52 2.05 10.19
C GLN A 80 -2.35 0.57 10.49
N ARG A 81 -3.47 -0.15 10.59
CA ARG A 81 -3.49 -1.61 10.65
C ARG A 81 -3.83 -2.14 9.27
N GLU A 82 -3.07 -3.11 8.78
CA GLU A 82 -3.37 -3.80 7.53
C GLU A 82 -3.46 -5.30 7.77
N VAL A 83 -4.52 -5.89 7.24
CA VAL A 83 -4.80 -7.32 7.32
C VAL A 83 -4.77 -7.88 5.90
N TYR A 84 -3.80 -8.73 5.62
CA TYR A 84 -3.62 -9.41 4.35
C TYR A 84 -4.21 -10.81 4.46
N ALA A 85 -5.16 -11.14 3.57
CA ALA A 85 -5.77 -12.48 3.54
C ALA A 85 -4.87 -13.54 2.87
N GLY A 86 -3.75 -13.12 2.26
CA GLY A 86 -2.92 -13.98 1.43
C GLY A 86 -3.48 -14.10 0.00
N THR A 87 -2.69 -14.68 -0.90
CA THR A 87 -3.14 -14.95 -2.27
C THR A 87 -4.12 -16.13 -2.28
N PRO A 88 -5.37 -15.95 -2.71
CA PRO A 88 -6.33 -17.04 -2.84
C PRO A 88 -5.89 -18.08 -3.87
N ALA A 89 -6.34 -19.33 -3.70
CA ALA A 89 -6.10 -20.38 -4.68
C ALA A 89 -6.66 -19.99 -6.06
N GLY A 90 -5.86 -20.16 -7.12
CA GLY A 90 -6.23 -19.80 -8.49
C GLY A 90 -6.06 -18.30 -8.84
N ALA A 91 -5.80 -17.43 -7.86
CA ALA A 91 -5.43 -16.05 -8.14
C ALA A 91 -3.93 -15.94 -8.53
N PRO A 92 -3.54 -14.97 -9.37
CA PRO A 92 -2.13 -14.69 -9.63
C PRO A 92 -1.35 -14.41 -8.34
N ALA A 93 -0.22 -15.11 -8.16
CA ALA A 93 0.72 -14.85 -7.07
C ALA A 93 1.04 -13.37 -6.96
N GLY A 94 1.10 -12.84 -5.74
CA GLY A 94 1.36 -11.41 -5.49
C GLY A 94 0.10 -10.57 -5.21
N LEU A 95 -1.09 -11.05 -5.58
CA LEU A 95 -2.36 -10.41 -5.20
C LEU A 95 -2.81 -10.93 -3.83
N SER A 96 -3.28 -10.04 -2.96
CA SER A 96 -3.90 -10.40 -1.69
C SER A 96 -5.08 -9.48 -1.42
N PRO A 97 -6.30 -9.99 -1.14
CA PRO A 97 -7.33 -9.20 -0.50
C PRO A 97 -6.76 -8.56 0.77
N MET A 98 -6.99 -7.27 0.95
CA MET A 98 -6.46 -6.53 2.09
C MET A 98 -7.50 -5.58 2.67
N VAL A 99 -7.54 -5.54 4.00
CA VAL A 99 -8.27 -4.53 4.78
C VAL A 99 -7.26 -3.56 5.37
N ARG A 100 -7.44 -2.27 5.10
CA ARG A 100 -6.61 -1.18 5.64
C ARG A 100 -7.45 -0.33 6.59
N GLU A 101 -7.01 -0.21 7.82
CA GLU A 101 -7.67 0.55 8.88
C GLU A 101 -6.78 1.69 9.35
N GLU A 102 -7.26 2.92 9.22
CA GLU A 102 -6.67 4.07 9.90
C GLU A 102 -7.09 4.05 11.37
N LEU A 103 -6.13 4.16 12.28
CA LEU A 103 -6.37 4.10 13.72
C LEU A 103 -6.27 5.49 14.35
N LEU A 104 -7.11 5.74 15.36
CA LEU A 104 -6.95 6.84 16.31
C LEU A 104 -5.77 6.54 17.27
N GLU A 105 -5.35 7.55 18.03
CA GLU A 105 -4.28 7.40 19.03
C GLU A 105 -4.60 6.34 20.08
N ASP A 106 -5.88 6.25 20.49
CA ASP A 106 -6.40 5.25 21.42
C ASP A 106 -6.55 3.83 20.81
N GLY A 107 -6.16 3.65 19.54
CA GLY A 107 -6.19 2.37 18.83
C GLY A 107 -7.54 2.01 18.20
N ARG A 108 -8.60 2.79 18.38
CA ARG A 108 -9.89 2.54 17.71
C ARG A 108 -9.79 2.83 16.21
N THR A 109 -10.56 2.08 15.43
CA THR A 109 -10.65 2.27 13.97
C THR A 109 -11.36 3.58 13.65
N LYS A 110 -10.68 4.50 12.97
CA LYS A 110 -11.23 5.74 12.43
C LYS A 110 -11.88 5.52 11.07
N ARG A 111 -11.22 4.73 10.21
CA ARG A 111 -11.66 4.48 8.84
C ARG A 111 -11.18 3.12 8.37
N THR A 112 -12.05 2.37 7.72
CA THR A 112 -11.73 1.10 7.07
C THR A 112 -11.83 1.24 5.55
N VAL A 113 -10.87 0.68 4.83
CA VAL A 113 -10.86 0.59 3.37
C VAL A 113 -10.53 -0.85 2.98
N ARG A 114 -11.25 -1.38 2.00
CA ARG A 114 -11.05 -2.74 1.47
C ARG A 114 -10.61 -2.65 0.01
N GLY A 115 -9.80 -3.60 -0.41
CA GLY A 115 -9.28 -3.66 -1.77
C GLY A 115 -8.32 -4.83 -1.94
N VAL A 116 -7.49 -4.75 -2.97
CA VAL A 116 -6.48 -5.74 -3.29
C VAL A 116 -5.10 -5.09 -3.14
N SER A 117 -4.26 -5.68 -2.29
CA SER A 117 -2.85 -5.34 -2.24
C SER A 117 -2.09 -6.14 -3.30
N VAL A 118 -1.20 -5.47 -4.02
CA VAL A 118 -0.25 -6.06 -4.95
C VAL A 118 1.12 -6.04 -4.26
N ARG A 119 1.47 -7.16 -3.63
CA ARG A 119 2.70 -7.35 -2.86
C ARG A 119 3.05 -6.20 -1.91
N GLY A 120 2.07 -5.51 -1.34
CA GLY A 120 2.31 -4.38 -0.42
C GLY A 120 2.75 -3.06 -1.07
N LEU A 121 3.06 -3.04 -2.38
CA LEU A 121 3.47 -1.80 -3.09
C LEU A 121 2.26 -0.98 -3.54
N VAL A 122 1.26 -1.64 -4.10
CA VAL A 122 0.08 -1.00 -4.67
C VAL A 122 -1.16 -1.51 -3.95
N PHE A 123 -2.10 -0.62 -3.69
CA PHE A 123 -3.40 -0.99 -3.12
C PHE A 123 -4.52 -0.49 -4.03
N VAL A 124 -5.19 -1.43 -4.69
CA VAL A 124 -6.27 -1.17 -5.64
C VAL A 124 -7.60 -1.26 -4.92
N LYS A 125 -8.38 -0.17 -4.94
CA LYS A 125 -9.76 -0.15 -4.42
C LYS A 125 -10.75 -0.65 -5.47
N ALA A 126 -11.92 -1.06 -5.00
CA ALA A 126 -13.01 -1.42 -5.90
C ALA A 126 -13.35 -0.26 -6.85
N GLY A 127 -13.43 -0.57 -8.15
CA GLY A 127 -13.75 0.40 -9.21
C GLY A 127 -12.57 1.22 -9.73
N GLU A 128 -11.35 1.06 -9.21
CA GLU A 128 -10.15 1.67 -9.79
C GLU A 128 -9.78 0.96 -11.10
N THR A 129 -9.48 1.75 -12.13
CA THR A 129 -9.20 1.26 -13.50
C THR A 129 -7.80 1.61 -14.01
N ARG A 130 -7.03 2.40 -13.25
CA ARG A 130 -5.67 2.82 -13.57
C ARG A 130 -4.76 2.70 -12.34
N LEU A 131 -3.49 2.46 -12.57
CA LEU A 131 -2.45 2.59 -11.55
C LEU A 131 -1.80 3.96 -11.65
N ASP A 132 -1.60 4.62 -10.51
CA ASP A 132 -0.77 5.83 -10.42
C ASP A 132 0.73 5.48 -10.29
N VAL A 133 1.06 4.18 -10.29
CA VAL A 133 2.42 3.64 -10.19
C VAL A 133 2.66 2.60 -11.26
N ARG A 134 3.71 2.78 -12.06
CA ARG A 134 4.20 1.80 -13.03
C ARG A 134 5.51 1.22 -12.57
N VAL A 135 5.65 -0.09 -12.65
CA VAL A 135 6.90 -0.80 -12.37
C VAL A 135 7.35 -1.49 -13.65
N SER A 136 8.63 -1.38 -13.99
CA SER A 136 9.21 -1.99 -15.18
C SER A 136 10.55 -2.65 -14.88
N GLY A 137 10.80 -3.79 -15.51
CA GLY A 137 12.05 -4.55 -15.33
C GLY A 137 12.14 -5.32 -14.00
N LEU A 138 11.13 -5.28 -13.14
CA LEU A 138 11.10 -6.10 -11.93
C LEU A 138 10.92 -7.56 -12.30
N ARG A 139 11.76 -8.44 -11.74
CA ARG A 139 11.62 -9.89 -11.83
C ARG A 139 11.69 -10.49 -10.44
N LEU A 140 10.85 -11.50 -10.22
CA LEU A 140 10.84 -12.28 -8.99
C LEU A 140 11.16 -13.74 -9.32
N PRO A 141 11.98 -14.44 -8.50
CA PRO A 141 12.63 -13.97 -7.27
C PRO A 141 13.71 -12.91 -7.54
N LEU A 142 13.91 -12.02 -6.56
CA LEU A 142 14.88 -10.92 -6.67
C LEU A 142 16.32 -11.46 -6.73
N THR A 143 17.10 -10.97 -7.69
CA THR A 143 18.53 -11.27 -7.78
C THR A 143 19.37 -10.08 -7.32
N GLN A 144 20.37 -10.30 -6.47
CA GLN A 144 21.24 -9.22 -5.99
C GLN A 144 21.90 -8.47 -7.15
N GLY A 145 21.89 -7.14 -7.09
CA GLY A 145 22.44 -6.26 -8.12
C GLY A 145 21.49 -5.97 -9.28
N GLU A 146 20.36 -6.68 -9.38
CA GLU A 146 19.33 -6.40 -10.37
C GLU A 146 18.76 -5.00 -10.20
N GLN A 147 18.34 -4.41 -11.31
CA GLN A 147 17.75 -3.08 -11.36
C GLN A 147 16.37 -3.13 -11.99
N PHE A 148 15.48 -2.32 -11.45
CA PHE A 148 14.14 -2.10 -11.98
C PHE A 148 13.75 -0.65 -11.76
N ARG A 149 12.72 -0.19 -12.46
CA ARG A 149 12.30 1.21 -12.45
C ARG A 149 10.87 1.34 -11.94
N ILE A 150 10.63 2.35 -11.12
CA ILE A 150 9.31 2.74 -10.64
C ILE A 150 9.02 4.15 -11.15
N GLU A 151 7.84 4.34 -11.71
CA GLU A 151 7.33 5.63 -12.15
C GLU A 151 6.04 5.92 -11.40
N TYR A 152 5.95 7.11 -10.82
CA TYR A 152 4.74 7.66 -10.23
C TYR A 152 4.25 8.77 -11.14
N ASP A 153 2.96 8.76 -11.44
CA ASP A 153 2.30 9.80 -12.23
C ASP A 153 0.93 10.06 -11.62
N ASP A 154 0.80 11.19 -10.92
CA ASP A 154 -0.45 11.67 -10.37
C ASP A 154 -0.69 13.15 -10.74
N ASP A 155 -1.89 13.65 -10.45
CA ASP A 155 -2.29 15.01 -10.82
C ASP A 155 -1.40 16.10 -10.19
N ASP A 156 -0.67 15.77 -9.11
CA ASP A 156 0.17 16.68 -8.33
C ASP A 156 1.67 16.53 -8.62
N GLY A 157 2.10 15.52 -9.38
CA GLY A 157 3.52 15.31 -9.68
C GLY A 157 3.85 14.03 -10.46
N ASP A 158 5.07 14.02 -10.99
CA ASP A 158 5.70 12.88 -11.62
C ASP A 158 6.98 12.52 -10.87
N LEU A 159 7.31 11.23 -10.79
CA LEU A 159 8.55 10.79 -10.17
C LEU A 159 9.06 9.53 -10.85
N VAL A 160 10.34 9.53 -11.20
CA VAL A 160 10.99 8.35 -11.76
C VAL A 160 12.11 7.92 -10.83
N GLU A 161 12.04 6.67 -10.38
CA GLU A 161 13.03 6.05 -9.49
C GLU A 161 13.66 4.82 -10.16
N ASN A 162 14.98 4.73 -10.09
CA ASN A 162 15.73 3.52 -10.39
C ASN A 162 16.06 2.82 -9.09
N CYS A 163 15.61 1.57 -8.97
CA CYS A 163 15.77 0.72 -7.81
C CYS A 163 16.84 -0.34 -8.09
N ARG A 164 17.71 -0.58 -7.12
CA ARG A 164 18.73 -1.62 -7.16
C ARG A 164 18.55 -2.59 -6.01
N VAL A 165 18.51 -3.87 -6.33
CA VAL A 165 18.44 -4.97 -5.35
C VAL A 165 19.77 -5.08 -4.62
N GLY A 166 19.73 -4.88 -3.31
CA GLY A 166 20.86 -4.99 -2.41
C GLY A 166 21.02 -6.38 -1.80
N GLY A 167 21.63 -6.43 -0.62
CA GLY A 167 21.86 -7.66 0.13
C GLY A 167 20.62 -8.19 0.84
N VAL A 168 20.74 -9.44 1.28
CA VAL A 168 19.76 -10.13 2.12
C VAL A 168 20.15 -10.01 3.59
N ALA A 169 19.18 -9.71 4.45
CA ALA A 169 19.31 -9.68 5.90
C ALA A 169 18.18 -10.49 6.55
N ALA A 170 18.23 -10.67 7.88
CA ALA A 170 17.10 -11.23 8.60
C ALA A 170 15.92 -10.25 8.58
N ALA A 171 14.69 -10.73 8.37
CA ALA A 171 13.51 -9.86 8.38
C ALA A 171 13.25 -9.22 9.76
N SER A 172 13.85 -9.78 10.82
CA SER A 172 13.84 -9.22 12.17
C SER A 172 14.47 -7.82 12.28
N THR A 173 15.27 -7.39 11.29
CA THR A 173 15.77 -6.00 11.22
C THR A 173 14.66 -4.99 10.92
N VAL A 174 13.53 -5.43 10.34
CA VAL A 174 12.35 -4.60 10.10
C VAL A 174 11.44 -4.61 11.32
N HIS A 175 11.18 -5.78 11.89
CA HIS A 175 10.49 -5.96 13.17
C HIS A 175 10.77 -7.37 13.73
N PRO A 176 11.04 -7.54 15.04
CA PRO A 176 11.50 -8.82 15.60
C PRO A 176 10.58 -10.02 15.34
N ALA A 177 9.27 -9.78 15.24
CA ALA A 177 8.27 -10.82 14.99
C ALA A 177 8.13 -11.24 13.51
N ILE A 178 8.83 -10.59 12.58
CA ILE A 178 8.76 -10.96 11.16
C ILE A 178 9.73 -12.14 10.91
N PRO A 179 9.22 -13.30 10.47
CA PRO A 179 10.06 -14.47 10.20
C PRO A 179 10.84 -14.36 8.89
N GLY A 180 11.90 -15.16 8.78
CA GLY A 180 12.65 -15.36 7.54
C GLY A 180 13.61 -14.22 7.21
N SER A 181 13.81 -14.01 5.92
CA SER A 181 14.76 -13.03 5.38
C SER A 181 14.06 -11.84 4.74
N ALA A 182 14.79 -10.74 4.59
CA ALA A 182 14.38 -9.57 3.86
C ALA A 182 15.51 -9.10 2.92
N THR A 183 15.15 -8.75 1.68
CA THR A 183 16.09 -8.14 0.74
C THR A 183 15.93 -6.63 0.77
N ARG A 184 17.03 -5.90 0.97
CA ARG A 184 17.05 -4.44 0.85
C ARG A 184 17.05 -4.03 -0.61
N ILE A 185 16.30 -3.00 -0.94
CA ILE A 185 16.25 -2.37 -2.25
C ILE A 185 16.42 -0.87 -2.04
N ASP A 186 17.40 -0.30 -2.72
CA ASP A 186 17.69 1.12 -2.69
C ASP A 186 17.21 1.76 -3.98
N CYS A 187 16.31 2.74 -3.87
CA CYS A 187 15.76 3.48 -4.99
C CYS A 187 16.24 4.93 -4.95
N SER A 188 16.51 5.49 -6.10
CA SER A 188 16.86 6.91 -6.23
C SER A 188 16.38 7.46 -7.57
N GLY A 189 16.04 8.74 -7.59
CA GLY A 189 15.32 9.29 -8.72
C GLY A 189 15.14 10.79 -8.65
N SER A 190 14.35 11.29 -9.59
CA SER A 190 13.98 12.70 -9.68
C SER A 190 12.64 12.87 -10.37
N GLY A 191 12.03 14.03 -10.20
CA GLY A 191 10.78 14.40 -10.84
C GLY A 191 10.25 15.72 -10.28
N HIS A 192 8.93 15.85 -10.22
CA HIS A 192 8.26 17.02 -9.69
C HIS A 192 7.27 16.64 -8.60
N TYR A 193 7.25 17.44 -7.54
CA TYR A 193 6.19 17.41 -6.54
C TYR A 193 5.58 18.80 -6.44
N LYS A 194 4.28 18.94 -6.74
CA LYS A 194 3.58 20.23 -6.81
C LYS A 194 4.29 21.26 -7.68
N ARG A 195 4.76 20.83 -8.85
CA ARG A 195 5.55 21.62 -9.82
C ARG A 195 6.94 22.07 -9.33
N ILE A 196 7.41 21.58 -8.18
CA ILE A 196 8.77 21.82 -7.69
C ILE A 196 9.61 20.63 -8.10
N GLY A 197 10.75 20.88 -8.74
CA GLY A 197 11.72 19.83 -9.07
C GLY A 197 12.32 19.23 -7.79
N VAL A 198 12.36 17.90 -7.73
CA VAL A 198 12.79 17.15 -6.55
C VAL A 198 13.70 16.00 -6.93
N ASN A 199 14.64 15.67 -6.05
CA ASN A 199 15.35 14.40 -6.05
C ASN A 199 14.77 13.52 -4.95
N VAL A 200 14.63 12.23 -5.22
CA VAL A 200 14.12 11.26 -4.25
C VAL A 200 15.15 10.19 -3.98
N SER A 201 15.18 9.72 -2.74
CA SER A 201 15.79 8.45 -2.37
C SER A 201 14.84 7.68 -1.49
N ALA A 202 14.78 6.36 -1.66
CA ALA A 202 13.94 5.50 -0.86
C ALA A 202 14.65 4.18 -0.55
N THR A 203 14.32 3.63 0.60
CA THR A 203 14.68 2.26 0.98
C THR A 203 13.42 1.44 1.07
N VAL A 204 13.38 0.35 0.31
CA VAL A 204 12.30 -0.64 0.33
C VAL A 204 12.88 -1.97 0.80
N MET A 205 12.12 -2.73 1.58
CA MET A 205 12.47 -4.09 1.96
C MET A 205 11.47 -5.04 1.31
N TYR A 206 11.95 -6.09 0.66
CA TYR A 206 11.13 -7.24 0.27
C TYR A 206 11.21 -8.30 1.36
N LEU A 207 10.10 -8.58 2.03
CA LEU A 207 10.00 -9.59 3.08
C LEU A 207 9.65 -10.93 2.44
N HIS A 208 10.57 -11.89 2.46
CA HIS A 208 10.41 -13.14 1.71
C HIS A 208 9.28 -14.01 2.27
N GLU A 209 9.20 -14.18 3.59
CA GLU A 209 8.16 -15.05 4.18
C GLU A 209 6.74 -14.49 3.99
N PRO A 210 6.46 -13.20 4.22
CA PRO A 210 5.16 -12.61 3.88
C PRO A 210 4.91 -12.48 2.37
N GLY A 211 5.97 -12.37 1.56
CA GLY A 211 5.89 -12.19 0.10
C GLY A 211 5.54 -10.76 -0.34
N VAL A 212 5.81 -9.75 0.50
CA VAL A 212 5.46 -8.34 0.25
C VAL A 212 6.65 -7.39 0.40
N PHE A 213 6.56 -6.25 -0.27
CA PHE A 213 7.44 -5.11 -0.08
C PHE A 213 6.90 -4.16 0.99
N VAL A 214 7.82 -3.44 1.64
CA VAL A 214 7.51 -2.33 2.55
C VAL A 214 8.53 -1.22 2.35
N GLY A 215 8.06 -0.01 2.06
CA GLY A 215 8.91 1.19 2.07
C GLY A 215 9.25 1.54 3.51
N VAL A 216 10.54 1.68 3.83
CA VAL A 216 11.03 1.93 5.21
C VAL A 216 11.35 3.40 5.41
N GLU A 217 12.05 4.01 4.46
CA GLU A 217 12.42 5.41 4.47
C GLU A 217 12.30 5.99 3.07
N GLN A 218 11.92 7.26 2.99
CA GLN A 218 11.95 8.07 1.79
C GLN A 218 12.41 9.48 2.14
N ALA A 219 13.33 10.02 1.36
CA ALA A 219 13.74 11.41 1.42
C ALA A 219 13.48 12.09 0.09
N LEU A 220 12.95 13.31 0.16
CA LEU A 220 12.71 14.18 -0.98
C LEU A 220 13.49 15.47 -0.77
N ASP A 221 14.41 15.74 -1.68
CA ASP A 221 15.29 16.90 -1.68
C ASP A 221 14.81 17.92 -2.70
N SER A 222 14.61 19.15 -2.24
CA SER A 222 14.15 20.27 -3.06
C SER A 222 14.94 21.54 -2.75
N PRO A 223 14.82 22.61 -3.56
CA PRO A 223 15.39 23.91 -3.21
C PRO A 223 14.89 24.49 -1.87
N LEU A 224 13.72 24.03 -1.39
CA LEU A 224 13.12 24.46 -0.13
C LEU A 224 13.62 23.65 1.08
N GLY A 225 14.48 22.65 0.86
CA GLY A 225 15.03 21.78 1.88
C GLY A 225 14.71 20.30 1.67
N ARG A 226 15.10 19.50 2.67
CA ARG A 226 14.96 18.04 2.69
C ARG A 226 13.75 17.62 3.53
N LEU A 227 12.87 16.82 2.93
CA LEU A 227 11.70 16.23 3.55
C LEU A 227 11.94 14.73 3.74
N ARG A 228 11.69 14.21 4.95
CA ARG A 228 11.82 12.78 5.25
C ARG A 228 10.50 12.17 5.68
N SER A 229 10.20 10.99 5.15
CA SER A 229 9.10 10.14 5.56
C SER A 229 9.65 8.76 5.91
N ALA A 230 9.04 8.11 6.90
CA ALA A 230 9.42 6.75 7.27
C ALA A 230 8.21 5.94 7.68
N VAL A 231 8.27 4.64 7.45
CA VAL A 231 7.28 3.67 7.93
C VAL A 231 7.97 2.73 8.90
N ARG A 232 7.39 2.58 10.08
CA ARG A 232 7.84 1.62 11.08
C ARG A 232 6.75 0.60 11.36
N VAL A 233 7.07 -0.68 11.24
CA VAL A 233 6.22 -1.76 11.73
C VAL A 233 6.29 -1.77 13.26
N VAL A 234 5.15 -1.65 13.94
CA VAL A 234 5.06 -1.62 15.40
C VAL A 234 4.34 -2.83 15.99
N SER A 235 3.74 -3.65 15.13
CA SER A 235 3.14 -4.94 15.49
C SER A 235 3.07 -5.78 14.23
N PHE A 236 3.32 -7.09 14.36
CA PHE A 236 3.27 -8.04 13.26
C PHE A 236 2.83 -9.40 13.78
N ALA A 237 1.97 -10.08 13.04
CA ALA A 237 1.56 -11.46 13.28
C ALA A 237 1.33 -12.17 11.94
N MET A 238 1.99 -13.32 11.74
CA MET A 238 1.67 -14.20 10.62
C MET A 238 0.30 -14.84 10.83
N GLY A 239 -0.45 -14.99 9.74
CA GLY A 239 -1.64 -15.83 9.69
C GLY A 239 -1.27 -17.31 9.54
N SER A 240 -2.24 -18.17 9.86
CA SER A 240 -2.17 -19.60 9.53
C SER A 240 -2.11 -19.80 8.02
N ARG A 241 -1.39 -20.83 7.57
CA ARG A 241 -1.37 -21.23 6.15
C ARG A 241 -2.72 -21.80 5.73
#